data_AF-A0A7J9Z9P8-F1
#
_entry.id   AF-A0A7J9Z9P8-F1
#
_cell.length_a   1.000
_cell.length_b   1.000
_cell.length_c   1.000
_cell.angle_alpha   90.00
_cell.angle_beta   90.00
_cell.angle_gamma   90.00
#
_symmetry.space_group_name_H-M   'P 1'
#
loop_
_entity.id
_entity.type
_entity.pdbx_description
1 polymer ?
#
loop_
_entity_poly.entity_id
_entity_poly.type
_entity_poly.pdbx_seq_one_letter_code
_entity_poly.pdbx_strand_id
1 'polypeptide(L)'
;MPHSHGGRRHARPRSRRSPARNATTGLVALASVVTLAGLSASTTADAALWSRQGSHASSTASAPERADDVPGAEHLVPVRPPAKKQQHDPTKEAKKEAEPAAKETGGTGAADRTEAGPTKFGAAVRAGRGETYRQAVDRSVRQYGRLGVVRKFYPGLPAPWSRIRHDIGSLTPAVSFKASPAQVLSGRHDARLKEWFASAPTDRPIYWTYFHEPENDVDAGAYSPAQFTAAWKRISRLADAADKPNLKATLTLMCWSLEKGSKRDWRDYFAGRQYVDVLAWDCYNKAITRADYADPKAMLGTAIATGRSVGLPVAFGEFGSKLAPGDNGTRRAAWLLAAARYLHDNDVVYVSYFDSTVGGEFRLLDRVSQLAWRTVVTGTARWQR
;
A
#
# COMPACT_ATOMS: atom_id res chain seq x y z
N MET A 1 64.13 12.80 25.46
CA MET A 1 64.98 11.65 25.86
C MET A 1 64.09 10.43 26.03
N PRO A 2 64.51 9.24 25.56
CA PRO A 2 63.62 8.13 25.24
C PRO A 2 63.75 6.95 26.23
N HIS A 3 62.71 6.13 26.34
CA HIS A 3 62.89 4.71 26.67
C HIS A 3 62.03 3.82 25.78
N SER A 4 62.74 3.14 24.88
CA SER A 4 62.42 1.90 24.20
C SER A 4 62.15 0.74 25.16
N HIS A 5 61.41 -0.27 24.71
CA HIS A 5 61.57 -1.74 24.86
C HIS A 5 60.18 -2.37 24.62
N GLY A 6 59.96 -3.47 23.91
CA GLY A 6 60.81 -4.45 23.23
C GLY A 6 59.85 -5.50 22.66
N GLY A 7 60.14 -5.98 21.45
CA GLY A 7 59.31 -7.00 20.79
C GLY A 7 59.51 -8.40 21.37
N ARG A 8 58.51 -9.27 21.17
CA ARG A 8 58.69 -10.72 21.13
C ARG A 8 57.83 -11.35 20.05
N ARG A 9 58.53 -11.94 19.07
CA ARG A 9 58.02 -12.90 18.09
C ARG A 9 57.85 -14.24 18.79
N HIS A 10 56.77 -14.98 18.51
CA HIS A 10 56.73 -16.41 18.74
C HIS A 10 56.23 -17.15 17.49
N ALA A 11 56.89 -18.30 17.28
CA ALA A 11 56.92 -19.08 16.08
C ALA A 11 55.70 -19.98 15.89
N ARG A 12 55.45 -20.33 14.63
CA ARG A 12 54.60 -21.44 14.19
C ARG A 12 55.18 -22.80 14.61
N PRO A 13 54.33 -23.82 14.78
CA PRO A 13 54.70 -25.19 14.43
C PRO A 13 53.91 -25.70 13.21
N ARG A 14 54.61 -26.52 12.42
CA ARG A 14 54.17 -27.22 11.21
C ARG A 14 53.40 -28.51 11.53
N SER A 15 52.44 -28.80 10.66
CA SER A 15 52.00 -30.08 10.07
C SER A 15 52.02 -31.38 10.91
N ARG A 16 50.86 -32.06 10.92
CA ARG A 16 50.78 -33.52 10.76
C ARG A 16 49.71 -33.88 9.71
N ARG A 17 50.16 -34.67 8.72
CA ARG A 17 49.37 -35.42 7.73
C ARG A 17 48.70 -36.63 8.40
N SER A 18 47.45 -36.99 8.07
CA SER A 18 47.00 -38.12 7.21
C SER A 18 45.89 -38.90 7.96
N PRO A 19 45.10 -39.82 7.36
CA PRO A 19 44.91 -40.16 5.93
C PRO A 19 43.42 -40.20 5.48
N ALA A 20 43.24 -40.35 4.17
CA ALA A 20 42.00 -40.71 3.50
C ALA A 20 41.50 -42.12 3.86
N ARG A 21 40.17 -42.31 3.90
CA ARG A 21 39.51 -43.58 3.61
C ARG A 21 38.20 -43.35 2.85
N ASN A 22 38.11 -44.08 1.74
CA ASN A 22 36.95 -44.26 0.90
C ASN A 22 35.82 -44.96 1.66
N ALA A 23 34.58 -44.60 1.35
CA ALA A 23 33.46 -45.55 1.39
C ALA A 23 32.42 -45.13 0.35
N THR A 24 32.29 -46.00 -0.64
CA THR A 24 31.36 -45.98 -1.76
C THR A 24 30.16 -46.84 -1.38
N THR A 25 28.97 -46.25 -1.30
CA THR A 25 27.66 -46.93 -1.30
C THR A 25 26.65 -45.82 -1.63
N GLY A 26 25.87 -45.82 -2.72
CA GLY A 26 25.16 -46.91 -3.36
C GLY A 26 23.67 -46.72 -3.07
N LEU A 27 22.91 -46.21 -4.06
CA LEU A 27 21.45 -46.24 -4.33
C LEU A 27 20.48 -46.12 -3.13
N VAL A 28 19.39 -45.34 -3.18
CA VAL A 28 18.21 -45.53 -4.04
C VAL A 28 17.43 -44.20 -4.12
N ALA A 29 17.09 -43.79 -5.34
CA ALA A 29 16.09 -42.78 -5.61
C ALA A 29 14.69 -43.41 -5.49
N LEU A 30 13.86 -42.89 -4.60
CA LEU A 30 12.42 -43.14 -4.58
C LEU A 30 11.72 -41.87 -5.06
N ALA A 31 11.46 -41.84 -6.37
CA ALA A 31 10.54 -40.89 -6.98
C ALA A 31 9.12 -41.41 -6.74
N SER A 32 8.41 -40.83 -5.77
CA SER A 32 6.96 -41.00 -5.66
C SER A 32 6.28 -39.98 -6.58
N VAL A 33 5.86 -40.48 -7.74
CA VAL A 33 4.88 -39.82 -8.60
C VAL A 33 3.53 -39.90 -7.89
N VAL A 34 3.07 -38.77 -7.33
CA VAL A 34 1.67 -38.60 -6.93
C VAL A 34 0.97 -37.85 -8.05
N THR A 35 0.23 -38.59 -8.85
CA THR A 35 -0.73 -38.04 -9.80
C THR A 35 -2.00 -37.71 -9.02
N LEU A 36 -2.24 -36.42 -8.72
CA LEU A 36 -3.58 -35.97 -8.32
C LEU A 36 -4.20 -35.21 -9.50
N ALA A 37 -5.07 -35.90 -10.21
CA ALA A 37 -6.02 -35.31 -11.14
C ALA A 37 -7.31 -34.95 -10.39
N GLY A 38 -7.86 -33.78 -10.67
CA GLY A 38 -9.25 -33.40 -10.38
C GLY A 38 -9.45 -32.64 -9.07
N LEU A 39 -9.75 -31.34 -9.15
CA LEU A 39 -11.10 -30.83 -9.32
C LEU A 39 -11.07 -29.29 -9.36
N SER A 40 -11.40 -28.76 -10.54
CA SER A 40 -11.68 -27.35 -10.77
C SER A 40 -13.18 -27.12 -10.55
N ALA A 41 -13.56 -26.39 -9.50
CA ALA A 41 -14.79 -25.58 -9.45
C ALA A 41 -14.90 -24.90 -8.09
N SER A 42 -14.65 -23.59 -8.05
CA SER A 42 -15.30 -22.61 -7.15
C SER A 42 -14.66 -21.24 -7.37
N THR A 43 -15.12 -20.48 -8.38
CA THR A 43 -14.58 -19.14 -8.68
C THR A 43 -15.63 -18.03 -8.72
N THR A 44 -16.84 -18.25 -8.20
CA THR A 44 -17.92 -17.24 -8.26
C THR A 44 -18.34 -16.65 -6.92
N ALA A 45 -18.02 -17.30 -5.78
CA ALA A 45 -18.38 -16.78 -4.45
C ALA A 45 -17.39 -15.73 -3.88
N ASP A 46 -16.15 -15.72 -4.37
CA ASP A 46 -15.07 -14.90 -3.79
C ASP A 46 -15.13 -13.40 -4.12
N ALA A 47 -15.78 -13.03 -5.23
CA ALA A 47 -15.85 -11.63 -5.67
C ALA A 47 -16.83 -10.78 -4.83
N ALA A 48 -17.87 -11.40 -4.27
CA ALA A 48 -18.91 -10.69 -3.53
C ALA A 48 -18.46 -10.21 -2.13
N LEU A 49 -17.46 -10.87 -1.52
CA LEU A 49 -16.99 -10.52 -0.18
C LEU A 49 -16.12 -9.26 -0.14
N TRP A 50 -15.33 -9.01 -1.19
CA TRP A 50 -14.42 -7.87 -1.27
C TRP A 50 -15.09 -6.59 -1.78
N SER A 51 -16.06 -6.70 -2.70
CA SER A 51 -16.78 -5.55 -3.27
C SER A 51 -17.69 -4.81 -2.28
N ARG A 52 -18.24 -5.50 -1.26
CA ARG A 52 -19.10 -4.87 -0.24
C ARG A 52 -18.37 -4.22 0.94
N GLN A 53 -17.06 -4.46 1.11
CA GLN A 53 -16.34 -4.06 2.32
C GLN A 53 -15.56 -2.73 2.19
N GLY A 54 -15.41 -2.19 0.97
CA GLY A 54 -14.75 -0.90 0.73
C GLY A 54 -15.67 0.33 0.63
N SER A 55 -16.98 0.13 0.43
CA SER A 55 -17.91 1.19 -0.01
C SER A 55 -18.85 1.74 1.08
N HIS A 56 -18.73 1.30 2.34
CA HIS A 56 -19.57 1.79 3.45
C HIS A 56 -18.75 2.24 4.65
N ALA A 57 -18.07 3.38 4.50
CA ALA A 57 -17.71 4.25 5.62
C ALA A 57 -18.22 5.68 5.38
N SER A 58 -19.48 5.82 4.96
CA SER A 58 -20.26 7.03 5.27
C SER A 58 -20.77 6.87 6.70
N SER A 59 -20.00 7.35 7.69
CA SER A 59 -20.46 7.37 9.06
C SER A 59 -21.49 8.48 9.26
N THR A 60 -22.77 8.12 9.38
CA THR A 60 -23.68 8.84 10.26
C THR A 60 -23.36 8.41 11.70
N ALA A 61 -22.48 9.15 12.36
CA ALA A 61 -22.24 9.00 13.80
C ALA A 61 -22.81 10.23 14.50
N SER A 62 -23.91 10.02 15.22
CA SER A 62 -24.53 10.97 16.12
C SER A 62 -23.54 11.40 17.20
N ALA A 63 -23.42 12.71 17.39
CA ALA A 63 -22.71 13.32 18.51
C ALA A 63 -23.56 13.22 19.79
N PRO A 64 -22.96 13.09 20.99
CA PRO A 64 -23.64 13.43 22.23
C PRO A 64 -23.50 14.94 22.51
N GLU A 65 -24.63 15.56 22.85
CA GLU A 65 -24.80 16.97 23.24
C GLU A 65 -24.18 17.35 24.58
N ARG A 66 -23.67 18.60 24.65
CA ARG A 66 -24.08 19.75 25.51
C ARG A 66 -23.06 20.88 25.26
N ALA A 67 -23.39 22.17 25.13
CA ALA A 67 -24.53 22.96 25.57
C ALA A 67 -24.74 24.23 24.70
N ASP A 68 -25.86 24.91 24.96
CA ASP A 68 -26.20 26.33 24.77
C ASP A 68 -26.99 26.79 23.51
N ASP A 69 -28.32 26.86 23.72
CA ASP A 69 -29.33 27.87 23.32
C ASP A 69 -29.22 28.67 22.01
N VAL A 70 -30.09 28.36 21.03
CA VAL A 70 -30.85 29.33 20.20
C VAL A 70 -32.18 28.70 19.73
N PRO A 71 -33.35 29.38 19.79
CA PRO A 71 -34.65 28.83 19.41
C PRO A 71 -35.03 29.09 17.94
N GLY A 72 -35.75 28.13 17.33
CA GLY A 72 -36.56 28.35 16.12
C GLY A 72 -36.40 27.29 15.03
N ALA A 73 -37.17 26.20 15.11
CA ALA A 73 -37.32 25.25 14.00
C ALA A 73 -38.81 24.96 13.77
N GLU A 74 -39.34 25.49 12.67
CA GLU A 74 -40.64 25.14 12.12
C GLU A 74 -40.60 23.73 11.48
N HIS A 75 -41.71 23.04 11.59
CA HIS A 75 -41.98 21.68 11.12
C HIS A 75 -41.68 21.46 9.64
N LEU A 76 -40.97 20.37 9.32
CA LEU A 76 -40.96 19.77 7.98
C LEU A 76 -41.68 18.42 7.99
N VAL A 77 -42.72 18.37 7.16
CA VAL A 77 -43.61 17.24 6.84
C VAL A 77 -42.86 16.23 5.97
N PRO A 78 -43.09 14.90 6.12
CA PRO A 78 -42.41 13.88 5.32
C PRO A 78 -42.90 13.84 3.87
N VAL A 79 -41.96 13.92 2.92
CA VAL A 79 -42.19 13.79 1.47
C VAL A 79 -42.28 12.32 1.07
N ARG A 80 -43.35 11.95 0.36
CA ARG A 80 -43.57 10.64 -0.27
C ARG A 80 -42.56 10.35 -1.40
N PRO A 81 -42.19 9.08 -1.64
CA PRO A 81 -41.31 8.71 -2.74
C PRO A 81 -41.98 8.90 -4.11
N PRO A 82 -41.25 9.35 -5.16
CA PRO A 82 -41.82 9.53 -6.48
C PRO A 82 -41.98 8.21 -7.24
N ALA A 83 -43.08 8.15 -7.99
CA ALA A 83 -43.45 7.08 -8.90
C ALA A 83 -42.49 6.95 -10.10
N LYS A 84 -42.41 5.71 -10.63
CA LYS A 84 -41.70 5.33 -11.86
C LYS A 84 -42.10 6.25 -13.01
N LYS A 85 -41.13 6.89 -13.66
CA LYS A 85 -41.33 7.60 -14.93
C LYS A 85 -40.80 6.80 -16.11
N GLN A 86 -41.58 6.91 -17.17
CA GLN A 86 -41.48 6.28 -18.49
C GLN A 86 -40.17 6.58 -19.21
N GLN A 87 -39.74 5.61 -20.01
CA GLN A 87 -38.73 5.78 -21.06
C GLN A 87 -39.20 6.85 -22.06
N HIS A 88 -38.38 7.88 -22.23
CA HIS A 88 -38.40 8.74 -23.40
C HIS A 88 -37.09 8.54 -24.17
N ASP A 89 -37.24 8.28 -25.45
CA ASP A 89 -36.21 8.25 -26.47
C ASP A 89 -36.04 9.69 -27.02
N PRO A 90 -34.82 10.24 -27.09
CA PRO A 90 -34.56 11.40 -27.93
C PRO A 90 -33.38 11.14 -28.86
N THR A 91 -33.71 10.86 -30.11
CA THR A 91 -32.89 11.27 -31.26
C THR A 91 -32.99 12.78 -31.40
N LYS A 92 -31.89 13.52 -31.17
CA LYS A 92 -31.54 14.73 -31.94
C LYS A 92 -30.14 15.24 -31.62
N GLU A 93 -29.45 15.55 -32.70
CA GLU A 93 -28.09 16.08 -32.83
C GLU A 93 -27.82 17.30 -31.94
N ALA A 94 -26.68 17.28 -31.25
CA ALA A 94 -26.01 18.47 -30.73
C ALA A 94 -24.61 18.55 -31.33
N LYS A 95 -24.40 19.58 -32.14
CA LYS A 95 -23.10 20.01 -32.69
C LYS A 95 -22.09 20.19 -31.55
N LYS A 96 -20.97 19.50 -31.67
CA LYS A 96 -19.82 19.54 -30.76
C LYS A 96 -18.96 20.76 -31.12
N GLU A 97 -19.07 21.82 -30.33
CA GLU A 97 -18.18 22.98 -30.39
C GLU A 97 -16.84 22.60 -29.73
N ALA A 98 -15.76 22.75 -30.49
CA ALA A 98 -14.43 22.30 -30.12
C ALA A 98 -13.80 23.27 -29.11
N GLU A 99 -13.58 22.79 -27.88
CA GLU A 99 -12.76 23.47 -26.88
C GLU A 99 -11.28 23.46 -27.34
N PRO A 100 -10.55 24.59 -27.27
CA PRO A 100 -9.20 24.67 -27.79
C PRO A 100 -8.23 23.82 -26.94
N ALA A 101 -7.52 22.93 -27.62
CA ALA A 101 -6.45 22.12 -27.05
C ALA A 101 -5.38 23.02 -26.39
N ALA A 102 -5.37 23.03 -25.05
CA ALA A 102 -4.24 23.56 -24.30
C ALA A 102 -3.01 22.71 -24.65
N LYS A 103 -1.99 23.35 -25.24
CA LYS A 103 -0.69 22.74 -25.50
C LYS A 103 -0.13 22.20 -24.18
N GLU A 104 -0.11 20.88 -24.04
CA GLU A 104 0.65 20.19 -22.99
C GLU A 104 2.12 20.49 -23.23
N THR A 105 2.63 21.53 -22.56
CA THR A 105 4.07 21.77 -22.45
C THR A 105 4.61 20.68 -21.53
N GLY A 106 5.18 19.64 -22.15
CA GLY A 106 5.82 18.53 -21.46
C GLY A 106 6.90 19.06 -20.53
N GLY A 107 6.65 18.98 -19.23
CA GLY A 107 7.65 19.22 -18.20
C GLY A 107 8.79 18.22 -18.39
N THR A 108 9.98 18.76 -18.65
CA THR A 108 11.26 18.06 -18.85
C THR A 108 11.88 17.49 -17.57
N GLY A 109 11.09 17.33 -16.50
CA GLY A 109 11.55 16.85 -15.19
C GLY A 109 11.61 15.32 -15.08
N ALA A 110 12.21 14.61 -16.04
CA ALA A 110 12.59 13.20 -15.86
C ALA A 110 13.91 13.11 -15.07
N ALA A 111 14.02 13.84 -13.96
CA ALA A 111 15.16 13.76 -13.06
C ALA A 111 15.28 12.33 -12.51
N ASP A 112 16.53 11.86 -12.45
CA ASP A 112 17.01 10.55 -12.02
C ASP A 112 16.10 9.86 -10.99
N ARG A 113 15.23 8.95 -11.47
CA ARG A 113 14.20 8.28 -10.66
C ARG A 113 14.72 7.03 -9.93
N THR A 114 16.02 6.93 -9.72
CA THR A 114 16.63 5.82 -9.00
C THR A 114 16.62 6.09 -7.49
N GLU A 115 15.44 6.00 -6.85
CA GLU A 115 15.37 5.91 -5.38
C GLU A 115 15.79 4.49 -4.93
N ALA A 116 17.01 4.07 -5.26
CA ALA A 116 17.57 2.76 -4.90
C ALA A 116 18.16 2.82 -3.48
N GLY A 117 17.28 3.01 -2.50
CA GLY A 117 17.58 2.79 -1.09
C GLY A 117 17.10 1.41 -0.62
N PRO A 118 17.54 0.92 0.54
CA PRO A 118 17.00 -0.31 1.11
C PRO A 118 15.49 -0.16 1.34
N THR A 119 14.72 -1.22 1.03
CA THR A 119 13.27 -1.29 1.22
C THR A 119 12.86 -0.83 2.62
N LYS A 120 11.96 0.16 2.69
CA LYS A 120 11.41 0.65 3.95
C LYS A 120 10.22 -0.20 4.38
N PHE A 121 10.41 -1.02 5.40
CA PHE A 121 9.32 -1.80 5.99
C PHE A 121 8.63 -1.03 7.12
N GLY A 122 7.31 -1.03 7.13
CA GLY A 122 6.51 -0.23 8.05
C GLY A 122 5.10 -0.79 8.25
N ALA A 123 4.15 0.09 8.59
CA ALA A 123 2.76 -0.32 8.83
C ALA A 123 1.74 0.74 8.40
N ALA A 124 0.60 0.25 7.93
CA ALA A 124 -0.65 0.98 7.80
C ALA A 124 -1.37 0.86 9.14
N VAL A 125 -1.25 1.91 9.95
CA VAL A 125 -1.71 1.88 11.34
C VAL A 125 -3.15 2.37 11.43
N ARG A 126 -3.99 1.61 12.13
CA ARG A 126 -5.34 2.02 12.51
C ARG A 126 -5.41 2.28 14.01
N ALA A 127 -6.01 3.41 14.38
CA ALA A 127 -6.32 3.71 15.77
C ALA A 127 -7.48 2.85 16.27
N GLY A 128 -7.31 2.24 17.44
CA GLY A 128 -8.36 1.54 18.17
C GLY A 128 -9.39 2.49 18.78
N ARG A 129 -10.45 1.92 19.38
CA ARG A 129 -11.46 2.70 20.11
C ARG A 129 -10.81 3.44 21.28
N GLY A 130 -10.99 4.75 21.33
CA GLY A 130 -10.40 5.61 22.37
C GLY A 130 -8.90 5.90 22.20
N GLU A 131 -8.27 5.37 21.15
CA GLU A 131 -6.86 5.59 20.84
C GLU A 131 -6.73 6.80 19.90
N THR A 132 -5.83 7.73 20.22
CA THR A 132 -5.36 8.74 19.27
C THR A 132 -4.49 8.08 18.20
N TYR A 133 -4.37 8.69 17.02
CA TYR A 133 -3.48 8.13 15.98
C TYR A 133 -2.04 8.00 16.46
N ARG A 134 -1.55 8.96 17.28
CA ARG A 134 -0.21 8.89 17.85
C ARG A 134 -0.02 7.67 18.77
N GLN A 135 -0.99 7.40 19.64
CA GLN A 135 -0.96 6.20 20.49
C GLN A 135 -0.93 4.91 19.65
N ALA A 136 -1.67 4.87 18.53
CA ALA A 136 -1.67 3.74 17.61
C ALA A 136 -0.31 3.52 16.94
N VAL A 137 0.35 4.60 16.54
CA VAL A 137 1.73 4.55 16.01
C VAL A 137 2.69 4.08 17.10
N ASP A 138 2.61 4.64 18.31
CA ASP A 138 3.47 4.23 19.42
C ASP A 138 3.26 2.76 19.81
N ARG A 139 2.01 2.25 19.74
CA ARG A 139 1.70 0.82 19.90
C ARG A 139 2.38 -0.01 18.82
N SER A 140 2.27 0.39 17.56
CA SER A 140 2.90 -0.30 16.44
C SER A 140 4.43 -0.28 16.57
N VAL A 141 5.02 0.82 17.05
CA VAL A 141 6.46 0.91 17.32
C VAL A 141 6.90 0.01 18.47
N ARG A 142 6.11 -0.11 19.55
CA ARG A 142 6.38 -1.07 20.62
C ARG A 142 6.33 -2.52 20.13
N GLN A 143 5.40 -2.82 19.23
CA GLN A 143 5.17 -4.17 18.71
C GLN A 143 6.22 -4.58 17.65
N TYR A 144 6.55 -3.66 16.73
CA TYR A 144 7.35 -3.95 15.53
C TYR A 144 8.72 -3.27 15.52
N GLY A 145 9.04 -2.45 16.51
CA GLY A 145 10.25 -1.62 16.50
C GLY A 145 10.09 -0.35 15.64
N ARG A 146 11.22 0.29 15.33
CA ARG A 146 11.23 1.58 14.60
C ARG A 146 10.78 1.38 13.15
N LEU A 147 9.52 1.69 12.87
CA LEU A 147 8.91 1.61 11.53
C LEU A 147 9.69 2.46 10.52
N GLY A 148 9.96 1.91 9.33
CA GLY A 148 10.59 2.64 8.22
C GLY A 148 9.62 3.54 7.46
N VAL A 149 8.32 3.23 7.49
CA VAL A 149 7.23 4.01 6.89
C VAL A 149 5.94 3.86 7.71
N VAL A 150 5.09 4.89 7.73
CA VAL A 150 3.73 4.79 8.29
C VAL A 150 2.72 5.26 7.25
N ARG A 151 1.81 4.36 6.85
CA ARG A 151 0.70 4.73 5.97
C ARG A 151 -0.49 5.22 6.77
N LYS A 152 -1.03 6.37 6.37
CA LYS A 152 -2.15 7.04 7.03
C LYS A 152 -3.22 7.42 6.03
N PHE A 153 -4.48 7.23 6.42
CA PHE A 153 -5.65 7.40 5.56
C PHE A 153 -6.49 8.61 5.96
N TYR A 154 -6.97 9.32 4.96
CA TYR A 154 -7.90 10.44 5.08
C TYR A 154 -9.08 10.24 4.12
N PRO A 155 -10.34 10.19 4.60
CA PRO A 155 -11.52 9.98 3.74
C PRO A 155 -11.87 11.21 2.86
N GLY A 156 -11.05 12.26 2.89
CA GLY A 156 -11.22 13.49 2.12
C GLY A 156 -9.87 14.06 1.74
N LEU A 157 -9.61 15.34 2.05
CA LEU A 157 -8.29 15.94 1.88
C LEU A 157 -7.33 15.55 3.01
N PRO A 158 -6.00 15.59 2.77
CA PRO A 158 -5.03 15.33 3.82
C PRO A 158 -5.11 16.40 4.92
N ALA A 159 -4.71 16.02 6.13
CA ALA A 159 -4.54 16.99 7.22
C ALA A 159 -3.28 17.85 7.00
N PRO A 160 -3.20 19.04 7.64
CA PRO A 160 -1.98 19.84 7.65
C PRO A 160 -0.77 19.06 8.16
N TRP A 161 0.43 19.41 7.68
CA TRP A 161 1.67 18.73 8.07
C TRP A 161 1.98 18.79 9.57
N SER A 162 1.55 19.84 10.27
CA SER A 162 1.65 19.92 11.73
C SER A 162 0.91 18.76 12.40
N ARG A 163 -0.30 18.44 11.94
CA ARG A 163 -1.07 17.30 12.44
C ARG A 163 -0.48 15.97 12.03
N ILE A 164 0.01 15.84 10.79
CA ILE A 164 0.70 14.62 10.33
C ILE A 164 1.94 14.37 11.21
N ARG A 165 2.77 15.39 11.44
CA ARG A 165 3.97 15.33 12.29
C ARG A 165 3.64 14.99 13.75
N HIS A 166 2.59 15.57 14.31
CA HIS A 166 2.12 15.18 15.64
C HIS A 166 1.81 13.67 15.71
N ASP A 167 1.09 13.17 14.70
CA ASP A 167 0.55 11.83 14.68
C ASP A 167 1.60 10.74 14.39
N ILE A 168 2.61 11.01 13.55
CA ILE A 168 3.63 10.00 13.18
C ILE A 168 5.06 10.35 13.62
N GLY A 169 5.28 11.51 14.24
CA GLY A 169 6.60 11.98 14.65
C GLY A 169 7.55 12.15 13.47
N SER A 170 8.75 11.58 13.59
CA SER A 170 9.82 11.61 12.60
C SER A 170 9.89 10.34 11.74
N LEU A 171 8.77 9.64 11.53
CA LEU A 171 8.71 8.50 10.60
C LEU A 171 8.51 9.00 9.15
N THR A 172 8.78 8.17 8.16
CA THR A 172 8.48 8.48 6.74
C THR A 172 6.97 8.35 6.50
N PRO A 173 6.27 9.39 6.04
CA PRO A 173 4.85 9.31 5.77
C PRO A 173 4.54 8.66 4.42
N ALA A 174 3.53 7.79 4.40
CA ALA A 174 2.75 7.43 3.21
C ALA A 174 1.31 7.94 3.39
N VAL A 175 0.97 9.10 2.81
CA VAL A 175 -0.32 9.78 3.02
C VAL A 175 -1.30 9.38 1.93
N SER A 176 -2.37 8.68 2.31
CA SER A 176 -3.46 8.35 1.40
C SER A 176 -4.70 9.19 1.70
N PHE A 177 -5.27 9.83 0.69
CA PHE A 177 -6.44 10.70 0.85
C PHE A 177 -7.45 10.50 -0.28
N LYS A 178 -8.76 10.57 0.00
CA LYS A 178 -9.85 10.26 -0.94
C LYS A 178 -10.80 11.45 -1.16
N ALA A 179 -10.33 12.51 -1.81
CA ALA A 179 -11.23 13.55 -2.29
C ALA A 179 -12.03 13.05 -3.52
N SER A 180 -13.29 13.49 -3.69
CA SER A 180 -14.10 13.08 -4.87
C SER A 180 -13.46 13.58 -6.18
N PRO A 181 -13.38 12.74 -7.24
CA PRO A 181 -12.91 13.18 -8.55
C PRO A 181 -13.64 14.39 -9.10
N ALA A 182 -14.97 14.47 -8.94
CA ALA A 182 -15.74 15.63 -9.39
C ALA A 182 -15.33 16.93 -8.69
N GLN A 183 -15.06 16.88 -7.38
CA GLN A 183 -14.62 18.05 -6.61
C GLN A 183 -13.18 18.46 -6.92
N VAL A 184 -12.32 17.48 -7.21
CA VAL A 184 -10.95 17.76 -7.67
C VAL A 184 -11.00 18.43 -9.05
N LEU A 185 -11.78 17.88 -9.97
CA LEU A 185 -11.89 18.39 -11.34
C LEU A 185 -12.51 19.79 -11.42
N SER A 186 -13.43 20.14 -10.51
CA SER A 186 -13.95 21.50 -10.42
C SER A 186 -12.97 22.53 -9.86
N GLY A 187 -11.78 22.10 -9.41
CA GLY A 187 -10.77 22.97 -8.83
C GLY A 187 -11.06 23.40 -7.38
N ARG A 188 -12.12 22.86 -6.76
CA ARG A 188 -12.56 23.21 -5.40
C ARG A 188 -11.44 23.10 -4.36
N HIS A 189 -10.53 22.15 -4.56
CA HIS A 189 -9.49 21.79 -3.60
C HIS A 189 -8.09 22.34 -3.97
N ASP A 190 -7.97 23.08 -5.06
CA ASP A 190 -6.68 23.50 -5.60
C ASP A 190 -5.85 24.32 -4.61
N ALA A 191 -6.43 25.38 -4.03
CA ALA A 191 -5.71 26.26 -3.11
C ALA A 191 -5.18 25.49 -1.90
N ARG A 192 -6.00 24.61 -1.32
CA ARG A 192 -5.62 23.78 -0.18
C ARG A 192 -4.56 22.73 -0.54
N LEU A 193 -4.65 22.10 -1.70
CA LEU A 193 -3.67 21.11 -2.14
C LEU A 193 -2.33 21.76 -2.51
N LYS A 194 -2.35 22.92 -3.18
CA LYS A 194 -1.13 23.73 -3.44
C LYS A 194 -0.41 24.06 -2.14
N GLU A 195 -1.14 24.61 -1.16
CA GLU A 195 -0.58 24.92 0.16
C GLU A 195 -0.05 23.66 0.87
N TRP A 196 -0.78 22.55 0.79
CA TRP A 196 -0.33 21.29 1.39
C TRP A 196 0.97 20.78 0.76
N PHE A 197 1.11 20.81 -0.57
CA PHE A 197 2.36 20.42 -1.22
C PHE A 197 3.49 21.41 -0.94
N ALA A 198 3.23 22.72 -0.99
CA ALA A 198 4.23 23.77 -0.72
C ALA A 198 4.76 23.75 0.72
N SER A 199 3.92 23.42 1.70
CA SER A 199 4.29 23.33 3.11
C SER A 199 4.87 21.96 3.52
N ALA A 200 5.03 21.03 2.57
CA ALA A 200 5.59 19.71 2.87
C ALA A 200 7.03 19.80 3.39
N PRO A 201 7.37 19.05 4.46
CA PRO A 201 8.74 19.00 4.96
C PRO A 201 9.67 18.39 3.91
N THR A 202 10.93 18.81 3.89
CA THR A 202 11.92 18.42 2.87
C THR A 202 12.99 17.46 3.40
N ASP A 203 12.94 17.10 4.68
CA ASP A 203 13.97 16.33 5.39
C ASP A 203 13.87 14.80 5.18
N ARG A 204 12.88 14.35 4.40
CA ARG A 204 12.57 12.93 4.19
C ARG A 204 11.72 12.73 2.91
N PRO A 205 11.73 11.53 2.31
CA PRO A 205 10.73 11.15 1.32
C PRO A 205 9.32 11.21 1.90
N ILE A 206 8.36 11.57 1.06
CA ILE A 206 6.93 11.63 1.36
C ILE A 206 6.21 10.93 0.22
N TYR A 207 5.60 9.78 0.50
CA TYR A 207 4.75 9.11 -0.47
C TYR A 207 3.33 9.64 -0.31
N TRP A 208 2.69 10.08 -1.38
CA TRP A 208 1.29 10.52 -1.34
C TRP A 208 0.46 9.78 -2.37
N THR A 209 -0.76 9.41 -1.99
CA THR A 209 -1.70 8.67 -2.82
C THR A 209 -3.05 9.37 -2.81
N TYR A 210 -3.49 9.83 -3.97
CA TYR A 210 -4.86 10.27 -4.17
C TYR A 210 -5.74 9.07 -4.56
N PHE A 211 -6.72 8.72 -3.74
CA PHE A 211 -7.68 7.65 -4.03
C PHE A 211 -7.02 6.27 -4.27
N HIS A 212 -6.59 5.62 -3.19
CA HIS A 212 -6.12 4.22 -3.29
C HIS A 212 -7.28 3.28 -3.67
N GLU A 213 -6.95 2.24 -4.43
CA GLU A 213 -7.88 1.22 -4.91
C GLU A 213 -9.17 1.81 -5.55
N PRO A 214 -9.06 2.67 -6.58
CA PRO A 214 -10.22 3.31 -7.19
C PRO A 214 -11.17 2.30 -7.86
N GLU A 215 -10.76 1.06 -8.08
CA GLU A 215 -11.45 0.08 -8.91
C GLU A 215 -12.83 -0.29 -8.37
N ASN A 216 -12.97 -0.43 -7.04
CA ASN A 216 -14.26 -0.77 -6.44
C ASN A 216 -15.28 0.37 -6.57
N ASP A 217 -14.83 1.62 -6.42
CA ASP A 217 -15.68 2.81 -6.56
C ASP A 217 -16.09 3.05 -8.02
N VAL A 218 -15.18 2.77 -8.97
CA VAL A 218 -15.50 2.78 -10.40
C VAL A 218 -16.51 1.70 -10.76
N ASP A 219 -16.31 0.46 -10.30
CA ASP A 219 -17.26 -0.63 -10.55
C ASP A 219 -18.64 -0.34 -9.93
N ALA A 220 -18.68 0.38 -8.81
CA ALA A 220 -19.90 0.85 -8.18
C ALA A 220 -20.55 2.06 -8.89
N GLY A 221 -19.93 2.60 -9.94
CA GLY A 221 -20.45 3.73 -10.72
C GLY A 221 -20.31 5.08 -10.02
N ALA A 222 -19.47 5.21 -8.99
CA ALA A 222 -19.27 6.48 -8.29
C ALA A 222 -18.61 7.54 -9.19
N TYR A 223 -17.78 7.10 -10.12
CA TYR A 223 -17.14 7.90 -11.17
C TYR A 223 -16.53 6.96 -12.23
N SER A 224 -16.12 7.49 -13.38
CA SER A 224 -15.46 6.72 -14.43
C SER A 224 -13.93 6.65 -14.25
N PRO A 225 -13.23 5.67 -14.88
CA PRO A 225 -11.77 5.67 -14.92
C PRO A 225 -11.17 6.96 -15.50
N ALA A 226 -11.84 7.54 -16.50
CA ALA A 226 -11.43 8.82 -17.09
C ALA A 226 -11.52 9.99 -16.09
N GLN A 227 -12.58 10.04 -15.28
CA GLN A 227 -12.68 11.05 -14.22
C GLN A 227 -11.60 10.87 -13.16
N PHE A 228 -11.32 9.63 -12.75
CA PHE A 228 -10.26 9.32 -11.81
C PHE A 228 -8.88 9.75 -12.33
N THR A 229 -8.51 9.34 -13.54
CA THR A 229 -7.22 9.67 -14.14
C THR A 229 -7.07 11.17 -14.40
N ALA A 230 -8.12 11.87 -14.82
CA ALA A 230 -8.09 13.32 -14.98
C ALA A 230 -7.89 14.04 -13.63
N ALA A 231 -8.55 13.59 -12.57
CA ALA A 231 -8.36 14.11 -11.22
C ALA A 231 -6.93 13.86 -10.71
N TRP A 232 -6.40 12.66 -10.95
CA TRP A 232 -5.01 12.32 -10.62
C TRP A 232 -4.01 13.26 -11.29
N LYS A 233 -4.12 13.43 -12.63
CA LYS A 233 -3.25 14.33 -13.40
C LYS A 233 -3.29 15.76 -12.88
N ARG A 234 -4.48 16.25 -12.51
CA ARG A 234 -4.64 17.57 -11.93
C ARG A 234 -3.85 17.70 -10.62
N ILE A 235 -4.04 16.78 -9.68
CA ILE A 235 -3.34 16.81 -8.38
C ILE A 235 -1.83 16.68 -8.55
N SER A 236 -1.37 15.80 -9.45
CA SER A 236 0.06 15.68 -9.77
C SER A 236 0.67 17.02 -10.19
N ARG A 237 0.02 17.77 -11.08
CA ARG A 237 0.51 19.10 -11.48
C ARG A 237 0.53 20.11 -10.33
N LEU A 238 -0.38 19.99 -9.37
CA LEU A 238 -0.34 20.83 -8.16
C LEU A 238 0.85 20.45 -7.26
N ALA A 239 1.23 19.17 -7.21
CA ALA A 239 2.41 18.70 -6.50
C ALA A 239 3.70 19.15 -7.20
N ASP A 240 3.77 19.02 -8.53
CA ASP A 240 4.92 19.45 -9.33
C ASP A 240 5.20 20.95 -9.16
N ALA A 241 4.16 21.77 -9.07
CA ALA A 241 4.28 23.21 -8.85
C ALA A 241 4.89 23.58 -7.48
N ALA A 242 4.96 22.65 -6.52
CA ALA A 242 5.65 22.87 -5.25
C ALA A 242 7.18 22.69 -5.34
N ASP A 243 7.69 22.15 -6.46
CA ASP A 243 9.11 21.92 -6.74
C ASP A 243 9.87 21.22 -5.60
N LYS A 244 9.26 20.15 -5.07
CA LYS A 244 9.81 19.36 -3.97
C LYS A 244 10.12 17.94 -4.43
N PRO A 245 11.40 17.61 -4.70
CA PRO A 245 11.76 16.28 -5.23
C PRO A 245 11.50 15.14 -4.24
N ASN A 246 11.27 15.45 -2.96
CA ASN A 246 10.97 14.47 -1.94
C ASN A 246 9.47 14.10 -1.84
N LEU A 247 8.58 14.81 -2.55
CA LEU A 247 7.18 14.40 -2.74
C LEU A 247 7.13 13.35 -3.86
N LYS A 248 6.59 12.16 -3.55
CA LYS A 248 6.49 11.03 -4.47
C LYS A 248 5.02 10.68 -4.74
N ALA A 249 4.54 11.02 -5.93
CA ALA A 249 3.22 10.64 -6.43
C ALA A 249 3.11 9.11 -6.53
N THR A 250 2.36 8.50 -5.62
CA THR A 250 2.32 7.05 -5.44
C THR A 250 0.93 6.51 -5.77
N LEU A 251 0.75 5.98 -6.98
CA LEU A 251 -0.52 5.37 -7.42
C LEU A 251 -0.66 3.99 -6.80
N THR A 252 -1.65 3.80 -5.94
CA THR A 252 -1.89 2.53 -5.26
C THR A 252 -3.13 1.83 -5.82
N LEU A 253 -2.94 0.68 -6.45
CA LEU A 253 -3.99 -0.15 -7.05
C LEU A 253 -4.13 -1.50 -6.34
N MET A 254 -5.21 -2.24 -6.61
CA MET A 254 -5.40 -3.58 -6.05
C MET A 254 -4.51 -4.60 -6.78
N CYS A 255 -3.84 -5.50 -6.05
CA CYS A 255 -3.27 -6.71 -6.67
C CYS A 255 -4.35 -7.53 -7.40
N TRP A 256 -5.61 -7.47 -6.95
CA TRP A 256 -6.72 -8.16 -7.60
C TRP A 256 -6.90 -7.73 -9.06
N SER A 257 -6.61 -6.46 -9.39
CA SER A 257 -6.70 -5.93 -10.76
C SER A 257 -5.68 -6.54 -11.73
N LEU A 258 -4.71 -7.31 -11.22
CA LEU A 258 -3.75 -8.08 -12.03
C LEU A 258 -4.21 -9.51 -12.32
N GLU A 259 -5.26 -9.97 -11.63
CA GLU A 259 -5.79 -11.32 -11.79
C GLU A 259 -6.82 -11.36 -12.92
N LYS A 260 -6.72 -12.36 -13.81
CA LYS A 260 -7.68 -12.55 -14.91
C LYS A 260 -9.13 -12.62 -14.42
N GLY A 261 -9.35 -13.18 -13.23
CA GLY A 261 -10.67 -13.30 -12.62
C GLY A 261 -11.33 -11.97 -12.24
N SER A 262 -10.56 -10.89 -12.10
CA SER A 262 -11.12 -9.56 -11.79
C SER A 262 -11.87 -8.95 -12.96
N LYS A 263 -11.51 -9.32 -14.19
CA LYS A 263 -11.95 -8.67 -15.43
C LYS A 263 -11.63 -7.16 -15.50
N ARG A 264 -10.72 -6.68 -14.63
CA ARG A 264 -10.25 -5.29 -14.60
C ARG A 264 -8.95 -5.18 -15.39
N ASP A 265 -8.67 -4.00 -15.93
CA ASP A 265 -7.35 -3.63 -16.43
C ASP A 265 -6.79 -2.50 -15.56
N TRP A 266 -5.63 -2.72 -14.94
CA TRP A 266 -4.96 -1.71 -14.13
C TRP A 266 -4.63 -0.44 -14.93
N ARG A 267 -4.48 -0.57 -16.26
CA ARG A 267 -4.18 0.55 -17.16
C ARG A 267 -5.29 1.59 -17.21
N ASP A 268 -6.53 1.21 -16.95
CA ASP A 268 -7.67 2.14 -16.90
C ASP A 268 -7.50 3.21 -15.81
N TYR A 269 -6.70 2.90 -14.79
CA TYR A 269 -6.42 3.76 -13.63
C TYR A 269 -5.03 4.40 -13.71
N PHE A 270 -4.19 4.02 -14.69
CA PHE A 270 -2.84 4.52 -14.79
C PHE A 270 -2.80 5.89 -15.48
N ALA A 271 -2.51 6.94 -14.71
CA ALA A 271 -2.49 8.32 -15.22
C ALA A 271 -1.32 8.60 -16.20
N GLY A 272 -0.33 7.72 -16.27
CA GLY A 272 0.89 7.87 -17.08
C GLY A 272 2.13 8.16 -16.23
N ARG A 273 3.30 7.74 -16.71
CA ARG A 273 4.58 7.82 -15.97
C ARG A 273 5.02 9.24 -15.64
N GLN A 274 4.53 10.25 -16.37
CA GLN A 274 4.81 11.66 -16.09
C GLN A 274 3.99 12.22 -14.91
N TYR A 275 3.00 11.47 -14.41
CA TYR A 275 2.14 11.87 -13.29
C TYR A 275 2.25 10.93 -12.08
N VAL A 276 3.11 9.91 -12.17
CA VAL A 276 3.28 8.86 -11.16
C VAL A 276 4.76 8.59 -10.99
N ASP A 277 5.24 8.72 -9.75
CA ASP A 277 6.62 8.44 -9.37
C ASP A 277 6.80 7.00 -8.90
N VAL A 278 5.79 6.42 -8.24
CA VAL A 278 5.81 5.06 -7.68
C VAL A 278 4.49 4.37 -8.01
N LEU A 279 4.57 3.14 -8.55
CA LEU A 279 3.39 2.28 -8.70
C LEU A 279 3.31 1.33 -7.50
N ALA A 280 2.35 1.59 -6.63
CA ALA A 280 2.11 0.82 -5.43
C ALA A 280 0.94 -0.15 -5.60
N TRP A 281 0.95 -1.20 -4.78
CA TRP A 281 -0.10 -2.21 -4.77
C TRP A 281 -0.58 -2.53 -3.37
N ASP A 282 -1.88 -2.76 -3.25
CA ASP A 282 -2.53 -3.29 -2.06
C ASP A 282 -2.78 -4.79 -2.30
N CYS A 283 -2.05 -5.63 -1.56
CA CYS A 283 -1.90 -7.06 -1.83
C CYS A 283 -2.02 -7.89 -0.56
N TYR A 284 -2.98 -8.81 -0.56
CA TYR A 284 -3.33 -9.60 0.60
C TYR A 284 -3.23 -11.09 0.33
N ASN A 285 -2.60 -11.82 1.24
CA ASN A 285 -2.58 -13.27 1.18
C ASN A 285 -3.98 -13.83 1.48
N LYS A 286 -4.43 -14.78 0.65
CA LYS A 286 -5.75 -15.40 0.71
C LYS A 286 -5.79 -16.59 1.71
N ALA A 287 -5.09 -16.48 2.83
CA ALA A 287 -4.90 -17.58 3.80
C ALA A 287 -6.19 -18.21 4.34
N ILE A 288 -7.26 -17.42 4.49
CA ILE A 288 -8.53 -17.96 5.00
C ILE A 288 -9.18 -18.86 3.96
N THR A 289 -9.26 -18.43 2.70
CA THR A 289 -9.95 -19.20 1.66
C THR A 289 -9.10 -20.35 1.12
N ARG A 290 -7.77 -20.28 1.26
CA ARG A 290 -6.83 -21.34 0.83
C ARG A 290 -6.37 -22.26 1.95
N ALA A 291 -6.72 -21.98 3.20
CA ALA A 291 -6.17 -22.62 4.40
C ALA A 291 -4.63 -22.60 4.51
N ASP A 292 -3.95 -21.77 3.70
CA ASP A 292 -2.50 -21.74 3.63
C ASP A 292 -1.93 -20.41 3.10
N TYR A 293 -0.62 -20.21 3.26
CA TYR A 293 0.10 -19.03 2.82
C TYR A 293 0.64 -19.20 1.41
N ALA A 294 0.28 -18.30 0.50
CA ALA A 294 0.77 -18.32 -0.87
C ALA A 294 2.28 -18.03 -0.93
N ASP A 295 2.98 -18.68 -1.86
CA ASP A 295 4.37 -18.35 -2.19
C ASP A 295 4.49 -16.85 -2.52
N PRO A 296 5.42 -16.11 -1.89
CA PRO A 296 5.55 -14.67 -2.10
C PRO A 296 5.83 -14.28 -3.55
N LYS A 297 6.63 -15.06 -4.29
CA LYS A 297 6.92 -14.77 -5.70
C LYS A 297 5.67 -14.91 -6.56
N ALA A 298 4.91 -15.98 -6.36
CA ALA A 298 3.64 -16.19 -7.04
C ALA A 298 2.61 -15.09 -6.71
N MET A 299 2.58 -14.61 -5.47
CA MET A 299 1.61 -13.59 -5.03
C MET A 299 2.00 -12.16 -5.46
N LEU A 300 3.27 -11.80 -5.37
CA LEU A 300 3.75 -10.42 -5.48
C LEU A 300 4.48 -10.15 -6.81
N GLY A 301 4.93 -11.20 -7.50
CA GLY A 301 5.77 -11.09 -8.68
C GLY A 301 5.13 -10.33 -9.84
N THR A 302 3.84 -10.55 -10.10
CA THR A 302 3.12 -9.85 -11.17
C THR A 302 3.04 -8.34 -10.88
N ALA A 303 2.79 -7.93 -9.64
CA ALA A 303 2.75 -6.53 -9.25
C ALA A 303 4.11 -5.84 -9.47
N ILE A 304 5.20 -6.51 -9.09
CA ILE A 304 6.57 -6.03 -9.30
C ILE A 304 6.88 -5.92 -10.80
N ALA A 305 6.55 -6.96 -11.57
CA ALA A 305 6.78 -6.98 -13.01
C ALA A 305 5.99 -5.87 -13.73
N THR A 306 4.75 -5.60 -13.31
CA THR A 306 3.93 -4.52 -13.87
C THR A 306 4.57 -3.15 -13.66
N GLY A 307 5.01 -2.80 -12.46
CA GLY A 307 5.69 -1.52 -12.24
C GLY A 307 6.98 -1.38 -13.05
N ARG A 308 7.78 -2.46 -13.12
CA ARG A 308 8.99 -2.51 -13.96
C ARG A 308 8.67 -2.35 -15.45
N SER A 309 7.57 -2.93 -15.94
CA SER A 309 7.16 -2.84 -17.35
C SER A 309 6.86 -1.41 -17.80
N VAL A 310 6.48 -0.53 -16.87
CA VAL A 310 6.31 0.90 -17.10
C VAL A 310 7.43 1.73 -16.49
N GLY A 311 8.57 1.12 -16.18
CA GLY A 311 9.76 1.80 -15.69
C GLY A 311 9.49 2.70 -14.48
N LEU A 312 8.70 2.22 -13.52
CA LEU A 312 8.43 2.87 -12.24
C LEU A 312 8.92 1.99 -11.08
N PRO A 313 9.49 2.59 -10.02
CA PRO A 313 9.66 1.93 -8.73
C PRO A 313 8.35 1.36 -8.20
N VAL A 314 8.46 0.25 -7.45
CA VAL A 314 7.30 -0.48 -6.92
C VAL A 314 7.25 -0.34 -5.40
N ALA A 315 6.05 -0.15 -4.86
CA ALA A 315 5.77 -0.21 -3.43
C ALA A 315 4.60 -1.14 -3.12
N PHE A 316 4.44 -1.49 -1.85
CA PHE A 316 3.25 -2.16 -1.35
C PHE A 316 2.61 -1.30 -0.28
N GLY A 317 1.55 -0.61 -0.67
CA GLY A 317 0.81 0.30 0.19
C GLY A 317 0.16 -0.41 1.36
N GLU A 318 -0.40 -1.58 1.07
CA GLU A 318 -0.98 -2.51 2.02
C GLU A 318 -0.50 -3.90 1.67
N PHE A 319 0.04 -4.56 2.67
CA PHE A 319 0.53 -5.92 2.58
C PHE A 319 0.10 -6.65 3.83
N GLY A 320 -0.41 -7.87 3.72
CA GLY A 320 -0.69 -8.62 4.92
C GLY A 320 -1.33 -9.98 4.70
N SER A 321 -1.45 -10.70 5.81
CA SER A 321 -2.18 -11.95 5.87
C SER A 321 -2.96 -12.06 7.16
N LYS A 322 -4.21 -12.50 7.05
CA LYS A 322 -4.93 -13.08 8.18
C LYS A 322 -4.23 -14.37 8.63
N LEU A 323 -4.54 -14.82 9.83
CA LEU A 323 -4.09 -16.11 10.33
C LEU A 323 -4.81 -17.23 9.57
N ALA A 324 -4.08 -18.18 8.99
CA ALA A 324 -4.68 -19.33 8.32
C ALA A 324 -5.32 -20.24 9.37
N PRO A 325 -6.45 -20.91 9.06
CA PRO A 325 -7.02 -21.94 9.92
C PRO A 325 -5.97 -22.96 10.39
N GLY A 326 -5.94 -23.24 11.69
CA GLY A 326 -5.00 -24.18 12.32
C GLY A 326 -3.55 -23.66 12.44
N ASP A 327 -3.21 -22.46 11.97
CA ASP A 327 -1.93 -21.83 12.27
C ASP A 327 -1.96 -21.17 13.66
N ASN A 328 -0.86 -21.31 14.41
CA ASN A 328 -0.63 -20.61 15.68
C ASN A 328 0.22 -19.33 15.49
N GLY A 329 0.55 -19.00 14.24
CA GLY A 329 1.36 -17.86 13.85
C GLY A 329 2.74 -18.27 13.33
N THR A 330 3.17 -19.51 13.52
CA THR A 330 4.48 -19.99 13.04
C THR A 330 4.55 -19.98 11.52
N ARG A 331 3.51 -20.44 10.82
CA ARG A 331 3.49 -20.41 9.34
C ARG A 331 3.37 -18.98 8.82
N ARG A 332 2.53 -18.14 9.44
CA ARG A 332 2.47 -16.69 9.12
C ARG A 332 3.81 -16.01 9.28
N ALA A 333 4.52 -16.27 10.37
CA ALA A 333 5.82 -15.68 10.64
C ALA A 333 6.86 -16.08 9.59
N ALA A 334 6.91 -17.36 9.22
CA ALA A 334 7.77 -17.84 8.13
C ALA A 334 7.44 -17.16 6.80
N TRP A 335 6.14 -17.04 6.49
CA TRP A 335 5.67 -16.33 5.30
C TRP A 335 6.04 -14.85 5.29
N LEU A 336 5.90 -14.14 6.41
CA LEU A 336 6.29 -12.73 6.54
C LEU A 336 7.77 -12.52 6.25
N LEU A 337 8.64 -13.40 6.78
CA LEU A 337 10.08 -13.34 6.52
C LEU A 337 10.42 -13.63 5.06
N ALA A 338 9.80 -14.65 4.46
CA ALA A 338 10.00 -15.00 3.06
C ALA A 338 9.52 -13.88 2.11
N ALA A 339 8.35 -13.29 2.40
CA ALA A 339 7.81 -12.18 1.62
C ALA A 339 8.66 -10.91 1.76
N ALA A 340 9.10 -10.58 2.98
CA ALA A 340 9.99 -9.45 3.19
C ALA A 340 11.32 -9.62 2.45
N ARG A 341 11.92 -10.82 2.47
CA ARG A 341 13.11 -11.13 1.68
C ARG A 341 12.86 -10.91 0.19
N TYR A 342 11.78 -11.49 -0.34
CA TYR A 342 11.43 -11.38 -1.75
C TYR A 342 11.23 -9.91 -2.18
N LEU A 343 10.57 -9.11 -1.35
CA LEU A 343 10.35 -7.68 -1.60
C LEU A 343 11.66 -6.89 -1.54
N HIS A 344 12.53 -7.22 -0.59
CA HIS A 344 13.87 -6.63 -0.48
C HIS A 344 14.75 -6.94 -1.69
N ASP A 345 14.85 -8.22 -2.06
CA ASP A 345 15.65 -8.71 -3.19
C ASP A 345 15.12 -8.19 -4.56
N ASN A 346 13.96 -7.54 -4.58
CA ASN A 346 13.36 -6.93 -5.77
C ASN A 346 13.31 -5.40 -5.72
N ASP A 347 14.07 -4.76 -4.82
CA ASP A 347 14.22 -3.30 -4.73
C ASP A 347 12.89 -2.55 -4.59
N VAL A 348 11.94 -3.12 -3.85
CA VAL A 348 10.68 -2.45 -3.53
C VAL A 348 10.98 -1.26 -2.62
N VAL A 349 10.43 -0.08 -2.92
CA VAL A 349 10.82 1.16 -2.21
C VAL A 349 10.28 1.21 -0.78
N TYR A 350 9.04 0.78 -0.58
CA TYR A 350 8.45 0.61 0.76
C TYR A 350 7.38 -0.48 0.79
N VAL A 351 7.17 -1.03 1.97
CA VAL A 351 6.15 -2.03 2.27
C VAL A 351 5.48 -1.65 3.58
N SER A 352 4.15 -1.57 3.57
CA SER A 352 3.36 -1.17 4.73
C SER A 352 2.43 -2.32 5.15
N TYR A 353 2.74 -2.97 6.27
CA TYR A 353 1.90 -4.04 6.79
C TYR A 353 0.53 -3.52 7.24
N PHE A 354 -0.54 -4.19 6.84
CA PHE A 354 -1.90 -3.78 7.19
C PHE A 354 -2.27 -4.20 8.62
N ASP A 355 -1.96 -3.33 9.60
CA ASP A 355 -2.29 -3.55 11.02
C ASP A 355 -3.73 -3.08 11.31
N SER A 356 -4.70 -3.83 10.81
CA SER A 356 -6.11 -3.42 10.80
C SER A 356 -7.07 -4.61 10.91
N THR A 357 -8.30 -4.29 11.31
CA THR A 357 -9.45 -5.22 11.31
C THR A 357 -10.41 -5.01 10.13
N VAL A 358 -10.15 -4.01 9.26
CA VAL A 358 -10.96 -3.78 8.05
C VAL A 358 -10.82 -4.98 7.13
N GLY A 359 -11.94 -5.51 6.64
CA GLY A 359 -11.94 -6.69 5.79
C GLY A 359 -11.49 -7.99 6.48
N GLY A 360 -11.26 -7.98 7.80
CA GLY A 360 -10.90 -9.14 8.64
C GLY A 360 -9.69 -8.89 9.55
N GLU A 361 -9.30 -9.90 10.34
CA GLU A 361 -8.24 -9.77 11.34
C GLU A 361 -6.83 -9.90 10.72
N PHE A 362 -6.25 -8.77 10.31
CA PHE A 362 -4.88 -8.72 9.79
C PHE A 362 -3.84 -8.40 10.87
N ARG A 363 -4.24 -7.97 12.07
CA ARG A 363 -3.27 -7.61 13.12
C ARG A 363 -2.42 -8.82 13.50
N LEU A 364 -1.15 -8.56 13.81
CA LEU A 364 -0.22 -9.58 14.29
C LEU A 364 -0.41 -9.77 15.79
N LEU A 365 -1.44 -10.51 16.21
CA LEU A 365 -1.76 -10.69 17.63
C LEU A 365 -0.90 -11.77 18.31
N ASP A 366 -0.32 -12.71 17.56
CA ASP A 366 0.60 -13.72 18.09
C ASP A 366 2.04 -13.21 18.16
N ARG A 367 2.77 -13.66 19.19
CA ARG A 367 4.14 -13.22 19.45
C ARG A 367 5.12 -13.57 18.32
N VAL A 368 4.92 -14.71 17.66
CA VAL A 368 5.87 -15.21 16.63
C VAL A 368 5.82 -14.33 15.38
N SER A 369 4.63 -13.98 14.90
CA SER A 369 4.45 -13.06 13.77
C SER A 369 4.91 -11.65 14.10
N GLN A 370 4.67 -11.16 15.33
CA GLN A 370 5.18 -9.87 15.78
C GLN A 370 6.71 -9.81 15.73
N LEU A 371 7.40 -10.84 16.24
CA LEU A 371 8.86 -10.92 16.22
C LEU A 371 9.41 -11.04 14.79
N ALA A 372 8.76 -11.80 13.92
CA ALA A 372 9.12 -11.88 12.51
C ALA A 372 9.05 -10.49 11.84
N TRP A 373 7.92 -9.79 11.98
CA TRP A 373 7.77 -8.45 11.40
C TRP A 373 8.73 -7.44 12.02
N ARG A 374 8.97 -7.52 13.34
CA ARG A 374 9.97 -6.69 14.03
C ARG A 374 11.38 -6.88 13.47
N THR A 375 11.75 -8.12 13.17
CA THR A 375 13.07 -8.46 12.60
C THR A 375 13.26 -7.81 11.23
N VAL A 376 12.20 -7.81 10.41
CA VAL A 376 12.16 -7.14 9.11
C VAL A 376 12.26 -5.61 9.25
N VAL A 377 11.38 -5.01 10.07
CA VAL A 377 11.30 -3.55 10.23
C VAL A 377 12.58 -2.96 10.81
N THR A 378 13.19 -3.62 11.78
CA THR A 378 14.42 -3.13 12.44
C THR A 378 15.69 -3.41 11.63
N GLY A 379 15.59 -4.07 10.47
CA GLY A 379 16.74 -4.45 9.66
C GLY A 379 17.66 -5.48 10.34
N THR A 380 17.16 -6.18 11.36
CA THR A 380 17.93 -7.22 12.06
C THR A 380 17.85 -8.58 11.36
N ALA A 381 16.98 -8.70 10.35
CA ALA A 381 16.98 -9.82 9.42
C ALA A 381 18.33 -9.89 8.68
N ARG A 382 19.08 -10.96 8.88
CA ARG A 382 20.29 -11.22 8.10
C ARG A 382 19.90 -11.86 6.77
N TRP A 383 19.88 -11.07 5.72
CA TRP A 383 19.77 -11.57 4.35
C TRP A 383 21.17 -12.01 3.89
N GLN A 384 21.40 -13.32 3.76
CA GLN A 384 22.58 -13.80 3.04
C GLN A 384 22.34 -13.53 1.55
N ARG A 385 23.19 -12.70 0.95
CA ARG A 385 23.21 -12.43 -0.50
C ARG A 385 23.80 -13.61 -1.25
#